data_AF-A0A3D2F2Y9-F1
#
_entry.id   AF-A0A3D2F2Y9-F1
#
_cell.length_a   1.000
_cell.length_b   1.000
_cell.length_c   1.000
_cell.angle_alpha   90.00
_cell.angle_beta   90.00
_cell.angle_gamma   90.00
#
_symmetry.space_group_name_H-M   'P 1'
#
loop_
_entity.id
_entity.type
_entity.pdbx_description
1 polymer ?
#
loop_
_entity_poly.entity_id
_entity_poly.type
_entity_poly.pdbx_seq_one_letter_code
_entity_poly.pdbx_strand_id
1 'polypeptide(L)'
;MKFSYTWLKDIVGFKKSPRELADFLNRYAFDTELSGENLEIKLPPNRVGDASGHLGVARELGFLLKKNLRPLKIAYKKSSFKTEEFLKVDVRKKSLCQRYTALYARLSKPGRTPFWMGKRLEDCGLRPISPVVDIMNYVMLELGQPMHAFDYGKLATSDKRQA
;
A
#
# COMPACT_ATOMS: atom_id res chain seq x y z
N MET A 1 3.29 -12.62 -6.00
CA MET A 1 3.51 -11.37 -5.21
C MET A 1 3.95 -11.76 -3.81
N LYS A 2 4.92 -11.04 -3.23
CA LYS A 2 5.43 -11.34 -1.88
C LYS A 2 4.61 -10.62 -0.81
N PHE A 3 4.22 -11.35 0.22
CA PHE A 3 3.46 -10.86 1.36
C PHE A 3 4.18 -11.21 2.67
N SER A 4 4.28 -10.22 3.56
CA SER A 4 4.87 -10.41 4.88
C SER A 4 3.93 -11.22 5.77
N TYR A 5 4.42 -12.35 6.25
CA TYR A 5 3.69 -13.20 7.19
C TYR A 5 3.40 -12.48 8.51
N THR A 6 4.38 -11.74 9.03
CA THR A 6 4.24 -11.01 10.30
C THR A 6 3.20 -9.90 10.18
N TRP A 7 3.17 -9.21 9.04
CA TRP A 7 2.16 -8.18 8.78
C TRP A 7 0.75 -8.74 8.67
N LEU A 8 0.55 -9.84 7.94
CA LEU A 8 -0.75 -10.52 7.90
C LEU A 8 -1.19 -10.99 9.29
N LYS A 9 -0.25 -11.52 10.08
CA LYS A 9 -0.49 -11.92 11.47
C LYS A 9 -0.89 -10.75 12.34
N ASP A 10 -0.29 -9.58 12.15
CA ASP A 10 -0.63 -8.35 12.87
C ASP A 10 -2.05 -7.88 12.55
N ILE A 11 -2.51 -7.99 11.31
CA ILE A 11 -3.84 -7.54 10.90
C ILE A 11 -4.92 -8.54 11.36
N VAL A 12 -4.69 -9.85 11.19
CA VAL A 12 -5.71 -10.90 11.37
C VAL A 12 -5.66 -11.52 12.77
N GLY A 13 -4.48 -11.61 13.40
CA GLY A 13 -4.31 -12.24 14.72
C GLY A 13 -4.51 -13.77 14.71
N PHE A 14 -3.99 -14.46 13.70
CA PHE A 14 -3.97 -15.93 13.66
C PHE A 14 -2.79 -16.53 14.43
N LYS A 15 -2.87 -17.83 14.74
CA LYS A 15 -1.82 -18.59 15.44
C LYS A 15 -1.08 -19.60 14.56
N LYS A 16 -1.54 -19.82 13.32
CA LYS A 16 -0.94 -20.76 12.36
C LYS A 16 0.50 -20.36 12.07
N SER A 17 1.38 -21.35 11.94
CA SER A 17 2.74 -21.20 11.41
C SER A 17 2.72 -20.78 9.93
N PRO A 18 3.85 -20.28 9.37
CA PRO A 18 3.91 -19.91 7.96
C PRO A 18 3.48 -21.05 7.01
N ARG A 19 3.94 -22.28 7.27
CA ARG A 19 3.59 -23.45 6.46
C ARG A 19 2.11 -23.78 6.53
N GLU A 20 1.54 -23.83 7.73
CA GLU A 20 0.10 -24.08 7.90
C GLU A 20 -0.75 -22.99 7.26
N LEU A 21 -0.27 -21.74 7.24
CA LEU A 21 -0.98 -20.65 6.59
C LEU A 21 -0.92 -20.77 5.06
N ALA A 22 0.23 -21.12 4.49
CA ALA A 22 0.38 -21.36 3.06
C ALA A 22 -0.53 -22.52 2.60
N ASP A 23 -0.50 -23.66 3.31
CA ASP A 23 -1.37 -24.81 3.02
C ASP A 23 -2.85 -24.45 3.14
N PHE A 24 -3.20 -23.63 4.13
CA PHE A 24 -4.56 -23.14 4.32
C PHE A 24 -5.02 -22.24 3.17
N LEU A 25 -4.19 -21.30 2.72
CA LEU A 25 -4.50 -20.44 1.57
C LEU A 25 -4.62 -21.24 0.27
N ASN A 26 -3.73 -22.20 0.02
CA ASN A 26 -3.81 -23.10 -1.14
C ASN A 26 -5.14 -23.86 -1.19
N ARG A 27 -5.64 -24.28 -0.02
CA ARG A 27 -6.88 -25.06 0.06
C ARG A 27 -8.13 -24.24 -0.24
N TYR A 28 -8.14 -22.94 0.09
CA TYR A 28 -9.37 -22.17 0.15
C TYR A 28 -9.41 -20.91 -0.72
N ALA A 29 -8.27 -20.31 -1.08
CA ALA A 29 -8.25 -18.98 -1.67
C ALA A 29 -7.23 -18.78 -2.79
N PHE A 30 -5.94 -19.03 -2.55
CA PHE A 30 -4.86 -18.61 -3.45
C PHE A 30 -3.72 -19.63 -3.51
N ASP A 31 -3.16 -19.83 -4.71
CA ASP A 31 -1.90 -20.56 -4.91
C ASP A 31 -0.78 -19.81 -4.18
N THR A 32 -0.21 -20.46 -3.16
CA THR A 32 0.68 -19.84 -2.17
C THR A 32 1.91 -20.72 -1.93
N GLU A 33 3.09 -20.16 -2.14
CA GLU A 33 4.37 -20.79 -1.87
C GLU A 33 5.07 -20.09 -0.69
N LEU A 34 5.96 -20.80 0.00
CA LEU A 34 6.80 -20.21 1.04
C LEU A 34 8.05 -19.59 0.42
N SER A 35 8.33 -18.34 0.79
CA SER A 35 9.58 -17.64 0.49
C SER A 35 10.27 -17.29 1.80
N GLY A 36 11.03 -18.24 2.35
CA GLY A 36 11.57 -18.14 3.72
C GLY A 36 10.44 -18.25 4.74
N GLU A 37 10.27 -17.22 5.58
CA GLU A 37 9.15 -17.12 6.52
C GLU A 37 7.93 -16.37 5.95
N ASN A 38 8.06 -15.81 4.74
CA ASN A 38 7.03 -15.01 4.07
C ASN A 38 6.31 -15.82 2.99
N LEU A 39 5.28 -15.23 2.40
CA LEU A 39 4.42 -15.89 1.42
C LEU A 39 4.64 -15.31 0.03
N GLU A 40 4.71 -16.17 -0.97
CA GLU A 40 4.59 -15.81 -2.37
C GLU A 40 3.23 -16.28 -2.89
N ILE A 41 2.31 -15.33 -3.08
CA ILE A 41 0.94 -15.61 -3.50
C ILE A 41 0.77 -15.27 -4.97
N LYS A 42 0.29 -16.25 -5.77
CA LYS A 42 -0.11 -16.04 -7.16
C LYS A 42 -1.58 -15.66 -7.20
N LEU A 43 -1.83 -14.37 -7.38
CA LEU A 43 -3.19 -13.85 -7.47
C LEU A 43 -3.75 -14.11 -8.88
N PRO A 44 -4.93 -14.73 -9.01
CA PRO A 44 -5.57 -14.87 -10.30
C PRO A 44 -6.07 -13.49 -10.79
N PRO A 45 -6.19 -13.27 -12.11
CA PRO A 45 -6.50 -11.95 -12.68
C PRO A 45 -7.77 -11.30 -12.12
N ASN A 46 -8.79 -12.11 -11.83
CA ASN A 46 -10.06 -11.66 -11.27
C ASN A 46 -9.98 -11.24 -9.79
N ARG A 47 -8.87 -11.50 -9.10
CA ARG A 47 -8.68 -11.15 -7.67
C ARG A 47 -7.62 -10.06 -7.44
N VAL A 48 -6.98 -9.55 -8.49
CA VAL A 48 -5.95 -8.51 -8.34
C VAL A 48 -6.52 -7.21 -7.77
N GLY A 49 -7.77 -6.88 -8.11
CA GLY A 49 -8.44 -5.66 -7.65
C GLY A 49 -8.70 -5.62 -6.14
N ASP A 50 -8.97 -6.77 -5.51
CA ASP A 50 -9.29 -6.86 -4.08
C ASP A 50 -8.13 -7.40 -3.22
N ALA A 51 -7.24 -8.22 -3.78
CA ALA A 51 -6.24 -8.97 -3.01
C ALA A 51 -4.77 -8.59 -3.29
N SER A 52 -4.50 -7.55 -4.10
CA SER A 52 -3.13 -7.08 -4.39
C SER A 52 -2.43 -6.41 -3.20
N GLY A 53 -3.17 -6.02 -2.16
CA GLY A 53 -2.63 -5.49 -0.90
C GLY A 53 -2.76 -6.46 0.27
N HIS A 54 -1.96 -6.26 1.32
CA HIS A 54 -2.01 -7.05 2.55
C HIS A 54 -3.39 -6.99 3.21
N LEU A 55 -4.07 -5.84 3.14
CA LEU A 55 -5.43 -5.71 3.66
C LEU A 55 -6.43 -6.60 2.91
N GLY A 56 -6.24 -6.79 1.60
CA GLY A 56 -7.07 -7.66 0.77
C GLY A 56 -6.94 -9.12 1.14
N VAL A 57 -5.70 -9.63 1.18
CA VAL A 57 -5.42 -11.01 1.63
C VAL A 57 -5.83 -11.20 3.09
N ALA A 58 -5.62 -10.20 3.94
CA ALA A 58 -6.06 -10.24 5.33
C ALA A 58 -7.59 -10.35 5.44
N ARG A 59 -8.36 -9.66 4.60
CA ARG A 59 -9.84 -9.78 4.57
C ARG A 59 -10.29 -11.19 4.23
N GLU A 60 -9.68 -11.80 3.22
CA GLU A 60 -9.94 -13.20 2.86
C GLU A 60 -9.65 -14.13 4.05
N LEU A 61 -8.47 -13.98 4.66
CA LEU A 61 -8.09 -14.75 5.85
C LEU A 61 -9.02 -14.51 7.04
N GLY A 62 -9.45 -13.27 7.27
CA GLY A 62 -10.39 -12.91 8.33
C GLY A 62 -11.73 -13.61 8.16
N PHE A 63 -12.24 -13.67 6.93
CA PHE A 63 -13.45 -14.43 6.59
C PHE A 63 -13.26 -15.93 6.83
N LEU A 64 -12.22 -16.53 6.25
CA LEU A 64 -11.96 -17.97 6.34
C LEU A 64 -11.70 -18.45 7.78
N LEU A 65 -11.04 -17.63 8.60
CA LEU A 65 -10.71 -17.93 9.99
C LEU A 65 -11.77 -17.43 10.98
N LYS A 66 -12.86 -16.82 10.50
CA LYS A 66 -13.93 -16.20 11.32
C LYS A 66 -13.38 -15.24 12.37
N LYS A 67 -12.47 -14.35 11.96
CA LYS A 67 -11.80 -13.36 12.80
C LYS A 67 -12.13 -11.94 12.35
N ASN A 68 -12.34 -11.07 13.33
CA ASN A 68 -12.42 -9.63 13.09
C ASN A 68 -11.02 -9.07 12.86
N LEU A 69 -10.84 -8.37 11.76
CA LEU A 69 -9.59 -7.70 11.41
C LEU A 69 -9.36 -6.53 12.37
N ARG A 70 -8.08 -6.27 12.68
CA ARG A 70 -7.74 -5.00 13.31
C ARG A 70 -8.09 -3.86 12.32
N PRO A 71 -8.88 -2.86 12.75
CA PRO A 71 -9.28 -1.78 11.86
C PRO A 71 -8.07 -0.96 11.45
N LEU A 72 -8.05 -0.52 10.18
CA LEU A 72 -7.08 0.45 9.71
C LEU A 72 -7.32 1.78 10.42
N LYS A 73 -6.40 2.18 11.31
CA LYS A 73 -6.51 3.44 12.03
C LYS A 73 -5.96 4.57 11.16
N ILE A 74 -6.85 5.21 10.39
CA ILE A 74 -6.52 6.44 9.67
C ILE A 74 -6.81 7.62 10.59
N ALA A 75 -5.77 8.13 11.25
CA ALA A 75 -5.84 9.39 11.98
C ALA A 75 -5.07 10.45 11.19
N TYR A 76 -5.73 11.56 10.86
CA TYR A 76 -5.07 12.73 10.28
C TYR A 76 -5.49 13.98 11.03
N LYS A 77 -4.56 14.91 11.19
CA LYS A 77 -4.88 16.26 11.67
C LYS A 77 -5.27 17.10 10.46
N LYS A 78 -6.33 17.90 10.60
CA LYS A 78 -6.69 18.88 9.57
C LYS A 78 -5.51 19.84 9.40
N SER A 79 -5.07 20.01 8.15
CA SER A 79 -4.03 20.98 7.81
C SER A 79 -4.54 22.41 8.01
N SER A 80 -3.63 23.35 8.29
CA SER A 80 -3.93 24.79 8.31
C SER A 80 -4.17 25.38 6.93
N PHE A 81 -3.86 24.63 5.88
CA PHE A 81 -4.05 25.02 4.48
C PHE A 81 -4.78 23.92 3.71
N LYS A 82 -5.39 24.29 2.58
CA LYS A 82 -5.99 23.36 1.62
C LYS A 82 -5.01 23.00 0.50
N THR A 83 -5.19 21.83 -0.11
CA THR A 83 -4.33 21.41 -1.24
C THR A 83 -4.51 22.33 -2.44
N GLU A 84 -5.75 22.79 -2.66
CA GLU A 84 -6.17 23.62 -3.79
C GLU A 84 -5.52 25.00 -3.81
N GLU A 85 -4.97 25.46 -2.68
CA GLU A 85 -4.17 26.69 -2.59
C GLU A 85 -2.82 26.56 -3.29
N PHE A 86 -2.32 25.33 -3.48
CA PHE A 86 -1.01 25.04 -4.07
C PHE A 86 -1.12 24.29 -5.40
N LEU A 87 -2.07 23.36 -5.52
CA LEU A 87 -2.17 22.47 -6.66
C LEU A 87 -3.63 22.30 -7.10
N LYS A 88 -3.87 22.48 -8.40
CA LYS A 88 -5.12 22.10 -9.06
C LYS A 88 -4.86 20.96 -10.03
N VAL A 89 -5.66 19.91 -9.94
CA VAL A 89 -5.63 18.78 -10.87
C VAL A 89 -6.79 18.94 -11.85
N ASP A 90 -6.50 18.87 -13.14
CA ASP A 90 -7.48 18.85 -14.22
C ASP A 90 -7.31 17.61 -15.09
N VAL A 91 -8.34 16.78 -15.14
CA VAL A 91 -8.35 15.54 -15.94
C VAL A 91 -8.98 15.83 -17.31
N ARG A 92 -8.14 16.24 -18.25
CA ARG A 92 -8.57 16.68 -19.60
C ARG A 92 -9.18 15.58 -20.46
N LYS A 93 -8.68 14.34 -20.35
CA LYS A 93 -9.15 13.19 -21.15
C LYS A 93 -9.84 12.14 -20.27
N LYS A 94 -11.08 12.42 -19.88
CA LYS A 94 -11.88 11.56 -18.98
C LYS A 94 -12.14 10.14 -19.51
N SER A 95 -12.11 9.96 -20.84
CA SER A 95 -12.24 8.63 -21.46
C SER A 95 -11.06 7.70 -21.18
N LEU A 96 -9.87 8.25 -20.94
CA LEU A 96 -8.65 7.48 -20.64
C LEU A 96 -8.35 7.43 -19.13
N CYS A 97 -8.72 8.47 -18.40
CA CYS A 97 -8.51 8.57 -16.97
C CYS A 97 -9.78 9.12 -16.32
N GLN A 98 -10.55 8.25 -15.67
CA GLN A 98 -11.78 8.68 -15.02
C GLN A 98 -11.51 9.51 -13.76
N ARG A 99 -10.38 9.26 -13.09
CA ARG A 99 -10.03 9.95 -11.84
C ARG A 99 -8.52 10.07 -11.65
N TYR A 100 -8.09 11.28 -11.31
CA TYR A 100 -6.76 11.57 -10.79
C TYR A 100 -6.91 12.47 -9.57
N THR A 101 -6.28 12.11 -8.45
CA THR A 101 -6.34 12.87 -7.20
C THR A 101 -4.93 13.11 -6.70
N ALA A 102 -4.69 14.29 -6.16
CA ALA A 102 -3.42 14.64 -5.54
C ALA A 102 -3.66 15.34 -4.20
N LEU A 103 -2.68 15.26 -3.32
CA LEU A 103 -2.67 15.95 -2.04
C LEU A 103 -1.34 16.67 -1.88
N TYR A 104 -1.39 17.94 -1.44
CA TYR A 104 -0.18 18.68 -1.10
C TYR A 104 0.14 18.46 0.37
N ALA A 105 1.35 17.97 0.64
CA ALA A 105 1.86 17.75 1.98
C ALA A 105 3.16 18.53 2.18
N ARG A 106 3.23 19.34 3.24
CA ARG A 106 4.46 20.00 3.66
C ARG A 106 5.17 19.14 4.70
N LEU A 107 6.38 18.69 4.37
CA LEU A 107 7.18 17.84 5.23
C LEU A 107 8.25 18.69 5.94
N SER A 108 8.25 18.68 7.28
CA SER A 108 9.38 19.19 8.05
C SER A 108 10.50 18.15 7.99
N LYS A 109 11.56 18.42 7.21
CA LYS A 109 12.78 17.59 7.04
C LYS A 109 12.53 16.07 7.23
N PRO A 110 12.25 15.31 6.16
CA PRO A 110 11.99 13.88 6.29
C PRO A 110 13.15 13.20 7.03
N GLY A 111 12.82 12.51 8.12
CA GLY A 111 13.78 11.80 8.97
C GLY A 111 14.31 10.53 8.31
N ARG A 112 14.45 9.46 9.10
CA ARG A 112 14.75 8.12 8.56
C ARG A 112 13.48 7.29 8.51
N THR A 113 13.41 6.34 7.56
CA THR A 113 12.31 5.38 7.50
C THR A 113 12.27 4.57 8.81
N PRO A 114 11.11 4.49 9.48
CA PRO A 114 11.00 3.74 10.72
C PRO A 114 11.37 2.27 10.52
N PHE A 115 12.06 1.67 11.49
CA PHE A 115 12.55 0.28 11.40
C PHE A 115 11.43 -0.72 11.07
N TRP A 116 10.27 -0.59 11.73
CA TRP A 116 9.13 -1.48 11.51
C TRP A 116 8.59 -1.41 10.07
N MET A 117 8.65 -0.23 9.44
CA MET A 117 8.21 -0.01 8.07
C MET A 117 9.23 -0.61 7.11
N GLY A 118 10.51 -0.31 7.34
CA GLY A 118 11.62 -0.87 6.56
C GLY A 118 11.59 -2.40 6.55
N LYS A 119 11.37 -3.02 7.71
CA LYS A 119 11.30 -4.48 7.81
C LYS A 119 10.12 -5.07 7.00
N ARG A 120 8.95 -4.43 7.03
CA ARG A 120 7.80 -4.86 6.22
C ARG A 120 8.04 -4.72 4.71
N LEU A 121 8.74 -3.66 4.29
CA LEU A 121 9.17 -3.49 2.90
C LEU A 121 10.14 -4.60 2.48
N GLU A 122 11.15 -4.89 3.31
CA GLU A 122 12.15 -5.93 3.06
C GLU A 122 11.53 -7.33 2.98
N ASP A 123 10.58 -7.64 3.86
CA ASP A 123 9.82 -8.90 3.82
C ASP A 123 9.10 -9.10 2.48
N CYS A 124 8.69 -8.01 1.83
CA CYS A 124 8.05 -8.00 0.52
C CYS A 124 9.05 -7.87 -0.64
N GLY A 125 10.35 -7.90 -0.36
CA GLY A 125 11.43 -7.80 -1.35
C GLY A 125 11.79 -6.37 -1.80
N LEU A 126 11.34 -5.35 -1.07
CA LEU A 126 11.67 -3.95 -1.35
C LEU A 126 12.74 -3.43 -0.39
N ARG A 127 13.82 -2.88 -0.93
CA ARG A 127 14.83 -2.17 -0.13
C ARG A 127 14.30 -0.77 0.24
N PRO A 128 14.36 -0.36 1.52
CA PRO A 128 14.05 1.02 1.92
C PRO A 128 15.01 2.02 1.28
N ILE A 129 14.48 3.14 0.78
CA ILE A 129 15.22 4.16 0.03
C ILE A 129 15.19 5.51 0.76
N SER A 130 14.00 6.02 1.03
CA SER A 130 13.79 7.30 1.73
C SER A 130 12.39 7.33 2.32
N PRO A 131 12.14 8.09 3.41
CA PRO A 131 10.83 8.07 4.07
C PRO A 131 9.65 8.37 3.14
N VAL A 132 9.84 9.26 2.16
CA VAL A 132 8.80 9.63 1.20
C VAL A 132 8.53 8.52 0.19
N VAL A 133 9.57 7.84 -0.31
CA VAL A 133 9.40 6.70 -1.21
C VAL A 133 8.84 5.49 -0.45
N ASP A 134 9.34 5.28 0.77
CA ASP A 134 9.05 4.11 1.58
C ASP A 134 7.61 4.12 2.10
N ILE A 135 7.06 5.29 2.48
CA ILE A 135 5.64 5.37 2.86
C ILE A 135 4.72 5.06 1.67
N MET A 136 5.09 5.47 0.45
CA MET A 136 4.28 5.23 -0.75
C MET A 136 4.29 3.74 -1.12
N ASN A 137 5.47 3.11 -1.06
CA ASN A 137 5.59 1.66 -1.23
C ASN A 137 4.86 0.89 -0.13
N TYR A 138 4.94 1.37 1.11
CA TYR A 138 4.26 0.76 2.25
C TYR A 138 2.74 0.80 2.06
N VAL A 139 2.16 1.96 1.75
CA VAL A 139 0.71 2.10 1.53
C VAL A 139 0.27 1.32 0.29
N MET A 140 1.08 1.27 -0.77
CA MET A 140 0.83 0.43 -1.93
C MET A 140 0.73 -1.05 -1.55
N LEU A 141 1.69 -1.57 -0.77
CA LEU A 141 1.66 -2.95 -0.30
C LEU A 141 0.53 -3.21 0.71
N GLU A 142 0.15 -2.21 1.51
CA GLU A 142 -0.93 -2.34 2.50
C GLU A 142 -2.30 -2.42 1.83
N LEU A 143 -2.58 -1.48 0.92
CA LEU A 143 -3.92 -1.24 0.36
C LEU A 143 -4.08 -1.75 -1.08
N GLY A 144 -3.00 -2.09 -1.78
CA GLY A 144 -3.03 -2.44 -3.21
C GLY A 144 -3.14 -1.23 -4.13
N GLN A 145 -2.96 -0.01 -3.61
CA GLN A 145 -3.09 1.24 -4.37
C GLN A 145 -1.69 1.81 -4.70
N PRO A 146 -1.26 1.81 -5.97
CA PRO A 146 -0.03 2.49 -6.37
C PRO A 146 -0.14 3.98 -6.11
N MET A 147 0.92 4.55 -5.56
CA MET A 147 1.01 5.97 -5.27
C MET A 147 2.32 6.55 -5.82
N HIS A 148 2.31 7.86 -6.12
CA HIS A 148 3.50 8.57 -6.57
C HIS A 148 3.63 9.91 -5.83
N ALA A 149 4.87 10.31 -5.56
CA ALA A 149 5.20 11.57 -4.92
C ALA A 149 6.00 12.45 -5.88
N PHE A 150 5.67 13.73 -5.93
CA PHE A 150 6.40 14.73 -6.72
C PHE A 150 7.00 15.78 -5.79
N ASP A 151 8.22 16.22 -6.12
CA ASP A 151 8.80 17.40 -5.49
C ASP A 151 8.10 18.65 -6.04
N TYR A 152 7.28 19.29 -5.20
CA TYR A 152 6.50 20.47 -5.59
C TYR A 152 7.39 21.60 -6.14
N GLY A 153 8.60 21.78 -5.62
CA GLY A 153 9.52 22.83 -6.10
C GLY A 153 10.08 22.55 -7.50
N LYS A 154 9.97 21.31 -7.98
CA LYS A 154 10.40 20.87 -9.31
C LYS A 154 9.24 20.64 -10.27
N LEU A 155 8.00 20.70 -9.78
CA LEU A 155 6.86 20.73 -10.69
C LEU A 155 6.95 22.04 -11.47
N ALA A 156 7.17 21.93 -12.78
CA ALA A 156 7.19 23.07 -13.66
C ALA A 156 5.87 23.83 -13.46
N THR A 157 5.95 25.05 -12.92
CA THR A 157 4.90 26.03 -13.15
C THR A 157 4.87 26.18 -14.66
N SER A 158 3.75 25.82 -15.27
CA SER A 158 3.59 25.97 -16.71
C SER A 158 3.84 27.44 -17.00
N ASP A 159 4.89 27.70 -17.77
CA ASP A 159 4.99 28.93 -18.53
C ASP A 159 3.62 29.16 -19.18
N LYS A 160 3.09 30.37 -19.03
CA LYS A 160 1.87 30.84 -19.70
C LYS A 160 2.09 30.99 -21.22
N ARG A 161 2.71 30.01 -21.87
CA ARG A 161 3.03 29.97 -23.30
C ARG A 161 2.53 28.68 -23.91
N GLN A 162 1.22 28.54 -23.94
CA GLN A 162 0.46 27.79 -24.95
C GLN A 162 -1.02 28.13 -24.70
N ALA A 163 -1.34 29.37 -25.10
CA ALA A 163 -2.67 29.76 -25.53
C ALA A 163 -2.82 29.33 -27.00
#